data_AF-A0A356TKB2-F1
#
_entry.id   AF-A0A356TKB2-F1
#
_cell.length_a   1.000
_cell.length_b   1.000
_cell.length_c   1.000
_cell.angle_alpha   90.00
_cell.angle_beta   90.00
_cell.angle_gamma   90.00
#
_symmetry.space_group_name_H-M   'P 1'
#
loop_
_entity.id
_entity.type
_entity.pdbx_description
1 polymer ?
#
loop_
_entity_poly.entity_id
_entity_poly.type
_entity_poly.pdbx_seq_one_letter_code
_entity_poly.pdbx_strand_id
1 'polypeptide(L)'
;APLPSAPLPTSDLEPGLPDPPWLGRARPIGALGQGWVRLVARGEDLVVVFQSLVAADASDLVSAVSALAWRGEAWSARWTRLVDGRHRVEPPLWSYDEFRFIDVLTRPLLAVDPEDGAIVVGRTWTQSRCDAARRQYSEFTRQRCFEEATGNVESRVLPFFFTAFSAEGDRLGSHTFVPAGGHYYGVHDFDARDGAVVVVGTVAEADAGGPRLYPSRPGGAPDMVAFDGLLAVLDRASGATR
;
A
#
# COMPACT_ATOMS: atom_id res chain seq x y z
N ALA A 1 22.80 -4.10 -9.40
CA ALA A 1 23.18 -5.34 -8.69
C ALA A 1 21.92 -6.10 -8.35
N PRO A 2 21.88 -7.44 -8.43
CA PRO A 2 20.72 -8.18 -7.93
C PRO A 2 20.50 -7.83 -6.45
N LEU A 3 19.24 -7.57 -6.09
CA LEU A 3 18.89 -7.32 -4.69
C LEU A 3 19.26 -8.57 -3.86
N PRO A 4 19.78 -8.39 -2.63
CA PRO A 4 20.09 -9.51 -1.75
C PRO A 4 18.84 -10.36 -1.54
N SER A 5 18.92 -11.65 -1.89
CA SER A 5 17.88 -12.63 -1.59
C SER A 5 18.31 -13.46 -0.39
N ALA A 6 17.53 -13.42 0.69
CA ALA A 6 17.69 -14.39 1.77
C ALA A 6 17.03 -15.71 1.32
N PRO A 7 17.71 -16.86 1.43
CA PRO A 7 17.12 -18.14 1.07
C PRO A 7 15.96 -18.49 2.04
N LEU A 8 14.84 -18.97 1.50
CA LEU A 8 13.73 -19.50 2.30
C LEU A 8 14.18 -20.79 3.03
N PRO A 9 13.72 -21.05 4.26
CA PRO A 9 13.95 -22.34 4.92
C PRO A 9 13.40 -23.50 4.08
N THR A 10 14.17 -24.59 3.96
CA THR A 10 13.84 -25.76 3.13
C THR A 10 12.52 -26.43 3.53
N SER A 11 12.06 -26.24 4.77
CA SER A 11 10.77 -26.75 5.27
C SER A 11 9.54 -26.19 4.57
N ASP A 12 9.69 -25.07 3.85
CA ASP A 12 8.58 -24.27 3.33
C ASP A 12 8.36 -24.39 1.82
N LEU A 13 9.21 -25.14 1.12
CA LEU A 13 9.18 -25.28 -0.32
C LEU A 13 9.25 -26.77 -0.71
N GLU A 14 8.17 -27.32 -1.23
CA GLU A 14 8.31 -28.48 -2.12
C GLU A 14 8.96 -28.00 -3.43
N PRO A 15 10.03 -28.67 -3.92
CA PRO A 15 10.69 -28.26 -5.14
C PRO A 15 9.74 -28.24 -6.35
N GLY A 16 9.66 -27.11 -7.04
CA GLY A 16 8.97 -26.99 -8.33
C GLY A 16 7.54 -26.44 -8.30
N LEU A 17 7.00 -26.10 -7.12
CA LEU A 17 5.71 -25.40 -7.03
C LEU A 17 5.90 -23.88 -7.07
N PRO A 18 5.00 -23.12 -7.73
CA PRO A 18 4.93 -21.67 -7.56
C PRO A 18 4.66 -21.33 -6.08
N ASP A 19 5.15 -20.17 -5.62
CA ASP A 19 4.96 -19.74 -4.22
C ASP A 19 3.45 -19.78 -3.86
N PRO A 20 3.03 -20.59 -2.88
CA PRO A 20 1.61 -20.70 -2.53
C PRO A 20 1.04 -19.34 -2.11
N PRO A 21 -0.18 -18.97 -2.55
CA PRO A 21 -0.77 -17.67 -2.24
C PRO A 21 -1.08 -17.51 -0.73
N TRP A 22 -1.14 -18.60 0.03
CA TRP A 22 -1.37 -18.63 1.48
C TRP A 22 -0.10 -18.80 2.33
N LEU A 23 1.11 -18.75 1.75
CA LEU A 23 2.30 -18.68 2.59
C LEU A 23 2.27 -17.35 3.36
N GLY A 24 2.21 -17.43 4.69
CA GLY A 24 2.51 -16.31 5.60
C GLY A 24 4.00 -15.90 5.56
N ARG A 25 4.68 -16.10 4.44
CA ARG A 25 6.08 -15.73 4.18
C ARG A 25 6.16 -15.20 2.74
N ALA A 26 6.39 -13.92 2.56
CA ALA A 26 6.56 -13.32 1.24
C ALA A 26 8.04 -13.27 0.84
N ARG A 27 8.34 -13.59 -0.43
CA ARG A 27 9.69 -13.39 -0.98
C ARG A 27 9.90 -11.91 -1.32
N PRO A 28 11.12 -11.37 -1.17
CA PRO A 28 11.38 -9.94 -1.40
C PRO A 28 11.12 -9.45 -2.86
N ILE A 29 11.21 -10.33 -3.86
CA ILE A 29 11.47 -9.92 -5.27
C ILE A 29 10.23 -9.95 -6.18
N GLY A 30 9.22 -10.78 -5.89
CA GLY A 30 8.17 -11.10 -6.86
C GLY A 30 7.39 -9.87 -7.36
N ALA A 31 6.88 -9.07 -6.42
CA ALA A 31 5.97 -7.96 -6.73
C ALA A 31 6.68 -6.73 -7.30
N LEU A 32 7.93 -6.45 -6.89
CA LEU A 32 8.69 -5.29 -7.39
C LEU A 32 9.36 -5.56 -8.74
N GLY A 33 9.67 -6.83 -9.05
CA GLY A 33 10.20 -7.22 -10.36
C GLY A 33 9.15 -7.20 -11.48
N GLN A 34 7.88 -7.47 -11.15
CA GLN A 34 6.78 -7.52 -12.12
C GLN A 34 5.89 -6.26 -12.11
N GLY A 35 6.02 -5.41 -11.08
CA GLY A 35 5.17 -4.24 -10.88
C GLY A 35 3.80 -4.61 -10.30
N TRP A 36 2.99 -3.59 -10.03
CA TRP A 36 1.60 -3.76 -9.60
C TRP A 36 0.66 -3.07 -10.57
N VAL A 37 -0.49 -3.69 -10.81
CA VAL A 37 -1.62 -3.08 -11.51
C VAL A 37 -2.90 -3.39 -10.73
N ARG A 38 -3.70 -2.36 -10.49
CA ARG A 38 -5.08 -2.47 -10.00
C ARG A 38 -5.99 -1.73 -10.97
N LEU A 39 -7.16 -2.32 -11.21
CA LEU A 39 -8.15 -1.75 -12.11
C LEU A 39 -9.53 -1.77 -11.46
N VAL A 40 -10.33 -0.76 -11.80
CA VAL A 40 -11.76 -0.68 -11.48
C VAL A 40 -12.50 -0.43 -12.79
N ALA A 41 -13.49 -1.27 -13.09
CA ALA A 41 -14.33 -1.11 -14.27
C ALA A 41 -15.43 -0.07 -14.03
N ARG A 42 -15.74 0.71 -15.07
CA ARG A 42 -16.77 1.77 -15.08
C ARG A 42 -17.62 1.64 -16.36
N GLY A 43 -18.44 0.60 -16.41
CA GLY A 43 -19.08 0.21 -17.67
C GLY A 43 -18.03 -0.31 -18.65
N GLU A 44 -17.88 0.35 -19.80
CA GLU A 44 -16.83 0.02 -20.78
C GLU A 44 -15.49 0.73 -20.49
N ASP A 45 -15.51 1.77 -19.65
CA ASP A 45 -14.33 2.52 -19.24
C ASP A 45 -13.59 1.81 -18.10
N LEU A 46 -12.31 2.12 -17.93
CA LEU A 46 -11.45 1.55 -16.89
C LEU A 46 -10.70 2.65 -16.16
N VAL A 47 -10.52 2.51 -14.85
CA VAL A 47 -9.50 3.24 -14.11
C VAL A 47 -8.43 2.25 -13.71
N VAL A 48 -7.17 2.61 -13.96
CA VAL A 48 -6.02 1.75 -13.65
C VAL A 48 -5.02 2.54 -12.83
N VAL A 49 -4.60 2.01 -11.68
CA VAL A 49 -3.38 2.44 -11.00
C VAL A 49 -2.31 1.38 -11.22
N PHE A 50 -1.10 1.84 -11.51
CA PHE A 50 0.03 0.96 -11.70
C PHE A 50 1.27 1.50 -10.99
N GLN A 51 2.12 0.58 -10.54
CA GLN A 51 3.45 0.84 -10.04
C GLN A 51 4.44 0.09 -10.92
N SER A 52 5.39 0.81 -11.51
CA SER A 52 6.37 0.27 -12.45
C SER A 52 7.77 0.77 -12.11
N LEU A 53 8.77 -0.01 -12.54
CA LEU A 53 10.16 0.44 -12.56
C LEU A 53 10.33 1.59 -13.54
N VAL A 54 11.16 2.56 -13.18
CA VAL A 54 11.53 3.69 -14.06
C VAL A 54 12.46 3.21 -15.19
N ALA A 55 13.29 2.20 -14.92
CA ALA A 55 14.13 1.49 -15.89
C ALA A 55 14.41 0.07 -15.39
N ALA A 56 14.66 -0.88 -16.31
CA ALA A 56 14.82 -2.29 -15.97
C ALA A 56 16.06 -2.62 -15.09
N ASP A 57 17.06 -1.74 -15.09
CA ASP A 57 18.27 -1.82 -14.28
C ASP A 57 18.23 -0.95 -13.01
N ALA A 58 17.17 -0.15 -12.85
CA ALA A 58 16.99 0.75 -11.73
C ALA A 58 16.17 0.10 -10.62
N SER A 59 16.48 0.47 -9.38
CA SER A 59 15.67 0.12 -8.20
C SER A 59 14.50 1.05 -7.95
N ASP A 60 14.35 2.09 -8.79
CA ASP A 60 13.40 3.16 -8.54
C ASP A 60 12.08 2.90 -9.24
N LEU A 61 11.01 3.21 -8.53
CA LEU A 61 9.62 2.98 -8.91
C LEU A 61 8.92 4.31 -9.17
N VAL A 62 7.90 4.27 -10.01
CA VAL A 62 6.90 5.32 -10.21
C VAL A 62 5.52 4.69 -10.10
N SER A 63 4.60 5.44 -9.48
CA SER A 63 3.19 5.07 -9.41
C SER A 63 2.36 6.09 -10.17
N ALA A 64 1.43 5.64 -10.99
CA ALA A 64 0.54 6.51 -11.75
C ALA A 64 -0.87 5.91 -11.83
N VAL A 65 -1.85 6.78 -12.04
CA VAL A 65 -3.25 6.44 -12.25
C VAL A 65 -3.72 7.00 -13.58
N SER A 66 -4.51 6.21 -14.29
CA SER A 66 -5.04 6.55 -15.61
C SER A 66 -6.52 6.20 -15.69
N ALA A 67 -7.32 7.15 -16.17
CA ALA A 67 -8.68 6.89 -16.60
C ALA A 67 -8.67 6.61 -18.10
N LEU A 68 -9.15 5.44 -18.48
CA LEU A 68 -9.15 4.91 -19.83
C LEU A 68 -10.58 4.84 -20.36
N ALA A 69 -10.78 5.31 -21.60
CA ALA A 69 -12.02 5.15 -22.33
C ALA A 69 -11.90 4.04 -23.37
N TRP A 70 -12.91 3.19 -23.45
CA TRP A 70 -13.04 2.26 -24.58
C TRP A 70 -13.41 3.02 -25.85
N ARG A 71 -12.73 2.70 -26.95
CA ARG A 71 -12.95 3.33 -28.27
C ARG A 71 -13.48 2.35 -29.31
N GLY A 72 -14.08 1.24 -28.88
CA GLY A 72 -14.59 0.20 -29.77
C GLY A 72 -13.58 -0.91 -30.09
N GLU A 73 -12.30 -0.57 -30.21
CA GLU A 73 -11.23 -1.55 -30.53
C GLU A 73 -10.10 -1.57 -29.48
N ALA A 74 -9.86 -0.44 -28.82
CA ALA A 74 -8.80 -0.29 -27.83
C ALA A 74 -9.19 0.70 -26.73
N TRP A 75 -8.54 0.56 -25.58
CA TRP A 75 -8.58 1.57 -24.53
C TRP A 75 -7.60 2.70 -24.84
N SER A 76 -8.05 3.94 -24.64
CA SER A 76 -7.24 5.14 -24.76
C SER A 76 -7.28 5.93 -23.46
N ALA A 77 -6.13 6.45 -23.01
CA ALA A 77 -6.10 7.30 -21.84
C ALA A 77 -6.87 8.60 -22.10
N ARG A 78 -7.90 8.86 -21.29
CA ARG A 78 -8.52 10.19 -21.18
C ARG A 78 -7.55 11.13 -20.47
N TRP A 79 -6.90 10.64 -19.43
CA TRP A 79 -5.84 11.33 -18.72
C TRP A 79 -4.99 10.31 -17.95
N THR A 80 -3.78 10.73 -17.60
CA THR A 80 -2.87 10.03 -16.69
C THR A 80 -2.28 11.05 -15.71
N ARG A 81 -2.16 10.65 -14.45
CA ARG A 81 -1.53 11.44 -13.39
C ARG A 81 -0.52 10.59 -12.65
N LEU A 82 0.63 11.19 -12.32
CA LEU A 82 1.50 10.62 -11.31
C LEU A 82 0.75 10.61 -9.98
N VAL A 83 0.99 9.55 -9.21
CA VAL A 83 0.54 9.37 -7.84
C VAL A 83 1.75 9.53 -6.92
N ASP A 84 2.82 8.80 -7.24
CA ASP A 84 4.13 8.95 -6.64
C ASP A 84 5.15 9.25 -7.74
N GLY A 85 6.00 10.26 -7.50
CA GLY A 85 7.20 10.44 -8.28
C GLY A 85 8.20 9.29 -8.08
N ARG A 86 9.41 9.46 -8.60
CA ARG A 86 10.49 8.48 -8.46
C ARG A 86 10.80 8.20 -6.98
N HIS A 87 10.60 6.97 -6.54
CA HIS A 87 10.81 6.54 -5.15
C HIS A 87 11.42 5.14 -5.09
N ARG A 88 11.78 4.68 -3.88
CA ARG A 88 12.29 3.32 -3.63
C ARG A 88 11.41 2.62 -2.62
N VAL A 89 11.08 1.38 -2.87
CA VAL A 89 10.51 0.50 -1.85
C VAL A 89 11.47 -0.66 -1.69
N GLU A 90 11.87 -0.92 -0.46
CA GLU A 90 12.75 -2.03 -0.14
C GLU A 90 11.91 -3.09 0.59
N PRO A 91 11.84 -4.31 0.06
CA PRO A 91 11.18 -5.38 0.78
C PRO A 91 11.97 -5.65 2.07
N PRO A 92 11.33 -5.91 3.21
CA PRO A 92 12.05 -6.33 4.41
C PRO A 92 12.80 -7.64 4.13
N LEU A 93 13.99 -7.76 4.71
CA LEU A 93 14.78 -8.98 4.68
C LEU A 93 13.97 -10.07 5.40
N TRP A 94 13.47 -11.04 4.63
CA TRP A 94 12.75 -12.25 5.08
C TRP A 94 12.08 -12.14 6.45
N SER A 95 10.76 -11.92 6.46
CA SER A 95 9.97 -11.94 7.68
C SER A 95 8.81 -12.93 7.56
N TYR A 96 8.43 -13.51 8.70
CA TYR A 96 7.11 -14.09 8.83
C TYR A 96 6.11 -12.96 8.67
N ASP A 97 5.31 -13.06 7.63
CA ASP A 97 4.41 -12.04 7.16
C ASP A 97 3.02 -12.64 6.98
N GLU A 98 2.43 -13.05 8.11
CA GLU A 98 1.14 -13.75 8.19
C GLU A 98 0.01 -12.97 7.51
N PHE A 99 0.11 -11.64 7.51
CA PHE A 99 -0.87 -10.73 6.94
C PHE A 99 -0.41 -10.04 5.66
N ARG A 100 0.69 -10.48 5.04
CA ARG A 100 1.20 -9.88 3.79
C ARG A 100 1.51 -8.37 3.91
N PHE A 101 1.98 -7.88 5.05
CA PHE A 101 2.52 -6.54 5.27
C PHE A 101 3.57 -6.11 4.23
N ILE A 102 4.36 -7.06 3.71
CA ILE A 102 5.30 -6.82 2.61
C ILE A 102 4.56 -6.37 1.35
N ASP A 103 3.42 -7.01 1.04
CA ASP A 103 2.60 -6.61 -0.10
C ASP A 103 1.96 -5.25 0.17
N VAL A 104 1.49 -4.98 1.39
CA VAL A 104 0.95 -3.66 1.80
C VAL A 104 1.93 -2.52 1.56
N LEU A 105 3.22 -2.73 1.83
CA LEU A 105 4.27 -1.73 1.62
C LEU A 105 4.42 -1.34 0.12
N THR A 106 4.22 -2.30 -0.77
CA THR A 106 4.51 -2.15 -2.20
C THR A 106 3.28 -1.90 -3.07
N ARG A 107 2.11 -2.37 -2.65
CA ARG A 107 0.90 -2.45 -3.46
C ARG A 107 0.11 -1.13 -3.45
N PRO A 108 -0.18 -0.53 -4.61
CA PRO A 108 -1.19 0.51 -4.69
C PRO A 108 -2.59 -0.09 -4.51
N LEU A 109 -3.47 0.67 -3.88
CA LEU A 109 -4.89 0.40 -3.75
C LEU A 109 -5.65 1.43 -4.60
N LEU A 110 -6.85 1.06 -5.06
CA LEU A 110 -7.67 1.90 -5.96
C LEU A 110 -9.14 1.74 -5.61
N ALA A 111 -9.83 2.86 -5.46
CA ALA A 111 -11.28 2.91 -5.40
C ALA A 111 -11.80 4.08 -6.26
N VAL A 112 -13.05 3.97 -6.70
CA VAL A 112 -13.75 5.03 -7.42
C VAL A 112 -15.07 5.29 -6.71
N ASP A 113 -15.27 6.53 -6.29
CA ASP A 113 -16.53 6.96 -5.68
C ASP A 113 -17.64 6.92 -6.74
N PRO A 114 -18.69 6.10 -6.56
CA PRO A 114 -19.72 5.93 -7.58
C PRO A 114 -20.58 7.19 -7.78
N GLU A 115 -20.67 8.08 -6.79
CA GLU A 115 -21.56 9.24 -6.83
C GLU A 115 -21.00 10.38 -7.67
N ASP A 116 -19.72 10.73 -7.47
CA ASP A 116 -19.06 11.84 -8.18
C ASP A 116 -17.94 11.38 -9.13
N GLY A 117 -17.66 10.08 -9.19
CA GLY A 117 -16.64 9.51 -10.06
C GLY A 117 -15.21 9.83 -9.65
N ALA A 118 -15.00 10.37 -8.44
CA ALA A 118 -13.66 10.65 -7.94
C ALA A 118 -12.86 9.36 -7.77
N ILE A 119 -11.56 9.44 -8.07
CA ILE A 119 -10.65 8.31 -8.03
C ILE A 119 -9.73 8.49 -6.84
N VAL A 120 -9.71 7.51 -5.95
CA VAL A 120 -8.87 7.50 -4.76
C VAL A 120 -7.79 6.46 -4.96
N VAL A 121 -6.54 6.84 -4.70
CA VAL A 121 -5.38 5.94 -4.78
C VAL A 121 -4.71 5.87 -3.43
N GLY A 122 -4.82 4.71 -2.79
CA GLY A 122 -4.22 4.41 -1.49
C GLY A 122 -2.89 3.70 -1.61
N ARG A 123 -2.01 3.87 -0.62
CA ARG A 123 -0.73 3.16 -0.49
C ARG A 123 -0.15 3.32 0.90
N THR A 124 0.84 2.49 1.24
CA THR A 124 1.67 2.71 2.42
C THR A 124 2.56 3.94 2.23
N TRP A 125 2.68 4.76 3.27
CA TRP A 125 3.44 6.00 3.28
C TRP A 125 4.85 5.80 3.83
N THR A 126 5.80 5.63 2.92
CA THR A 126 7.23 5.53 3.26
C THR A 126 7.94 6.86 3.10
N GLN A 127 9.08 7.01 3.76
CA GLN A 127 9.93 8.21 3.63
C GLN A 127 10.28 8.51 2.17
N SER A 128 10.57 7.49 1.36
CA SER A 128 10.88 7.68 -0.06
C SER A 128 9.68 8.19 -0.88
N ARG A 129 8.46 7.68 -0.62
CA ARG A 129 7.23 8.16 -1.27
C ARG A 129 6.92 9.59 -0.83
N CYS A 130 7.09 9.90 0.45
CA CYS A 130 6.89 11.25 0.95
C CYS A 130 7.87 12.24 0.33
N ASP A 131 9.15 11.89 0.22
CA ASP A 131 10.13 12.73 -0.48
C ASP A 131 9.82 12.89 -1.97
N ALA A 132 9.32 11.83 -2.63
CA ALA A 132 8.90 11.89 -4.03
C ALA A 132 7.69 12.82 -4.21
N ALA A 133 6.67 12.68 -3.37
CA ALA A 133 5.48 13.53 -3.39
C ALA A 133 5.82 14.98 -3.04
N ARG A 134 6.71 15.21 -2.07
CA ARG A 134 7.24 16.54 -1.74
C ARG A 134 7.89 17.20 -2.95
N ARG A 135 8.74 16.48 -3.69
CA ARG A 135 9.40 17.02 -4.89
C ARG A 135 8.41 17.27 -6.04
N GLN A 136 7.42 16.39 -6.19
CA GLN A 136 6.46 16.46 -7.29
C GLN A 136 5.39 17.53 -7.07
N TYR A 137 4.92 17.70 -5.83
CA TYR A 137 3.73 18.51 -5.53
C TYR A 137 4.00 19.66 -4.56
N SER A 138 5.15 19.69 -3.89
CA SER A 138 5.52 20.74 -2.92
C SER A 138 4.55 20.89 -1.72
N GLU A 139 3.75 19.86 -1.42
CA GLU A 139 2.72 19.90 -0.37
C GLU A 139 3.21 19.49 1.03
N PHE A 140 4.39 18.88 1.13
CA PHE A 140 4.91 18.32 2.38
C PHE A 140 6.24 18.96 2.77
N THR A 141 6.46 19.16 4.06
CA THR A 141 7.79 19.51 4.56
C THR A 141 8.61 18.26 4.79
N ARG A 142 9.94 18.40 4.82
CA ARG A 142 10.83 17.29 5.19
C ARG A 142 10.55 16.79 6.62
N GLN A 143 10.20 17.71 7.52
CA GLN A 143 9.81 17.38 8.89
C GLN A 143 8.55 16.52 8.92
N ARG A 144 7.52 16.90 8.15
CA ARG A 144 6.29 16.11 8.03
C ARG A 144 6.55 14.70 7.51
N CYS A 145 7.45 14.55 6.53
CA CYS A 145 7.86 13.22 6.07
C CYS A 145 8.55 12.37 7.14
N PHE A 146 9.27 12.99 8.08
CA PHE A 146 9.91 12.27 9.17
C PHE A 146 8.89 11.86 10.25
N GLU A 147 7.89 12.70 10.49
CA GLU A 147 6.87 12.48 11.54
C GLU A 147 5.75 11.53 11.09
N GLU A 148 5.33 11.59 9.82
CA GLU A 148 4.13 10.88 9.33
C GLU A 148 4.44 9.64 8.47
N ALA A 149 5.68 9.43 8.03
CA ALA A 149 6.04 8.33 7.14
C ALA A 149 6.96 7.30 7.81
N THR A 150 6.83 6.04 7.40
CA THR A 150 7.65 4.94 7.90
C THR A 150 8.93 4.75 7.10
N GLY A 151 9.90 4.02 7.67
CA GLY A 151 11.12 3.64 6.97
C GLY A 151 10.84 2.80 5.72
N ASN A 152 11.79 2.75 4.77
CA ASN A 152 11.57 2.02 3.51
C ASN A 152 11.63 0.49 3.63
N VAL A 153 11.95 -0.04 4.82
CA VAL A 153 12.15 -1.47 5.14
C VAL A 153 11.33 -1.89 6.38
N GLU A 154 10.45 -1.01 6.88
CA GLU A 154 9.71 -1.23 8.12
C GLU A 154 8.50 -2.18 7.89
N SER A 155 8.16 -2.98 8.89
CA SER A 155 7.04 -3.95 8.83
C SER A 155 6.04 -3.82 9.97
N ARG A 156 6.31 -2.96 10.95
CA ARG A 156 5.43 -2.83 12.14
C ARG A 156 4.37 -1.77 11.95
N VAL A 157 4.79 -0.58 11.53
CA VAL A 157 3.93 0.61 11.41
C VAL A 157 3.95 1.05 9.96
N LEU A 158 2.84 0.83 9.26
CA LEU A 158 2.67 1.15 7.84
C LEU A 158 1.59 2.22 7.67
N PRO A 159 1.91 3.53 7.82
CA PRO A 159 0.96 4.62 7.65
C PRO A 159 0.25 4.51 6.32
N PHE A 160 -1.07 4.66 6.32
CA PHE A 160 -1.83 4.69 5.08
C PHE A 160 -1.82 6.11 4.52
N PHE A 161 -1.69 6.24 3.21
CA PHE A 161 -1.78 7.53 2.54
C PHE A 161 -2.61 7.38 1.28
N PHE A 162 -3.53 8.31 1.08
CA PHE A 162 -4.33 8.36 -0.14
C PHE A 162 -4.23 9.71 -0.85
N THR A 163 -4.37 9.66 -2.16
CA THR A 163 -4.53 10.83 -3.03
C THR A 163 -5.84 10.70 -3.77
N ALA A 164 -6.65 11.77 -3.77
CA ALA A 164 -7.90 11.83 -4.52
C ALA A 164 -7.74 12.67 -5.79
N PHE A 165 -8.40 12.23 -6.86
CA PHE A 165 -8.53 12.93 -8.13
C PHE A 165 -10.01 13.05 -8.50
N SER A 166 -10.42 14.12 -9.18
CA SER A 166 -11.74 14.22 -9.80
C SER A 166 -11.87 13.20 -10.94
N ALA A 167 -13.09 13.01 -11.44
CA ALA A 167 -13.33 12.18 -12.62
C ALA A 167 -12.54 12.67 -13.86
N GLU A 168 -12.25 13.97 -13.92
CA GLU A 168 -11.49 14.65 -14.98
C GLU A 168 -9.98 14.64 -14.74
N GLY A 169 -9.52 14.15 -13.59
CA GLY A 169 -8.11 13.99 -13.25
C GLY A 169 -7.47 15.20 -12.59
N ASP A 170 -8.27 16.13 -12.07
CA ASP A 170 -7.79 17.21 -11.21
C ASP A 170 -7.51 16.66 -9.82
N ARG A 171 -6.39 17.07 -9.22
CA ARG A 171 -6.05 16.59 -7.89
C ARG A 171 -6.90 17.29 -6.84
N LEU A 172 -7.56 16.50 -5.99
CA LEU A 172 -8.47 16.99 -4.95
C LEU A 172 -7.80 17.13 -3.58
N GLY A 173 -6.75 16.35 -3.32
CA GLY A 173 -6.04 16.39 -2.04
C GLY A 173 -5.30 15.09 -1.73
N SER A 174 -4.60 15.10 -0.60
CA SER A 174 -3.79 13.99 -0.13
C SER A 174 -3.73 13.95 1.40
N HIS A 175 -3.94 12.77 1.97
CA HIS A 175 -4.08 12.62 3.41
C HIS A 175 -3.39 11.35 3.91
N THR A 176 -2.80 11.46 5.10
CA THR A 176 -2.20 10.36 5.84
C THR A 176 -3.20 9.89 6.91
N PHE A 177 -3.30 8.59 7.12
CA PHE A 177 -4.06 7.97 8.19
C PHE A 177 -3.16 7.03 8.99
N VAL A 178 -3.15 7.24 10.30
CA VAL A 178 -2.50 6.40 11.30
C VAL A 178 -3.53 6.13 12.39
N PRO A 179 -3.87 4.86 12.68
CA PRO A 179 -4.78 4.54 13.77
C PRO A 179 -4.17 4.96 15.10
N ALA A 180 -4.99 5.59 15.97
CA ALA A 180 -4.55 5.98 17.30
C ALA A 180 -4.21 4.73 18.14
N GLY A 181 -3.08 4.76 18.85
CA GLY A 181 -2.69 3.66 19.76
C GLY A 181 -2.21 2.38 19.08
N GLY A 182 -2.18 2.32 17.74
CA GLY A 182 -1.69 1.16 16.99
C GLY A 182 -0.18 0.98 17.15
N HIS A 183 0.24 -0.14 17.71
CA HIS A 183 1.65 -0.52 17.85
C HIS A 183 2.17 -1.31 16.66
N TYR A 184 1.29 -2.12 16.07
CA TYR A 184 1.44 -2.66 14.73
C TYR A 184 0.22 -2.29 13.92
N TYR A 185 0.36 -1.88 12.67
CA TYR A 185 -0.80 -1.75 11.78
C TYR A 185 -0.42 -1.71 10.30
N GLY A 186 -1.39 -2.05 9.46
CA GLY A 186 -1.32 -1.92 8.02
C GLY A 186 -2.72 -1.94 7.43
N VAL A 187 -2.95 -1.09 6.42
CA VAL A 187 -4.19 -1.09 5.64
C VAL A 187 -4.03 -2.05 4.47
N HIS A 188 -4.90 -3.06 4.43
CA HIS A 188 -4.89 -4.09 3.40
C HIS A 188 -5.75 -3.68 2.23
N ASP A 189 -6.91 -3.07 2.47
CA ASP A 189 -7.82 -2.66 1.40
C ASP A 189 -8.59 -1.40 1.79
N PHE A 190 -9.24 -0.78 0.81
CA PHE A 190 -10.14 0.34 1.08
C PHE A 190 -11.20 0.50 -0.02
N ASP A 191 -12.27 1.22 0.30
CA ASP A 191 -13.29 1.62 -0.65
C ASP A 191 -13.64 3.12 -0.50
N ALA A 192 -14.27 3.71 -1.51
CA ALA A 192 -14.67 5.11 -1.50
C ALA A 192 -16.14 5.29 -1.91
N ARG A 193 -16.90 6.05 -1.12
CA ARG A 193 -18.32 6.33 -1.37
C ARG A 193 -18.79 7.56 -0.60
N ASP A 194 -19.66 8.36 -1.20
CA ASP A 194 -20.29 9.52 -0.54
C ASP A 194 -19.26 10.47 0.07
N GLY A 195 -18.13 10.68 -0.63
CA GLY A 195 -17.01 11.49 -0.14
C GLY A 195 -16.31 10.91 1.10
N ALA A 196 -16.52 9.64 1.41
CA ALA A 196 -15.81 8.89 2.45
C ALA A 196 -14.78 7.93 1.84
N VAL A 197 -13.78 7.57 2.64
CA VAL A 197 -12.80 6.52 2.36
C VAL A 197 -12.86 5.53 3.52
N VAL A 198 -13.33 4.32 3.28
CA VAL A 198 -13.40 3.24 4.28
C VAL A 198 -12.17 2.37 4.14
N VAL A 199 -11.34 2.28 5.18
CA VAL A 199 -10.12 1.46 5.18
C VAL A 199 -10.31 0.21 6.02
N VAL A 200 -9.77 -0.91 5.54
CA VAL A 200 -9.76 -2.20 6.24
C VAL A 200 -8.34 -2.69 6.36
N GLY A 201 -7.97 -3.14 7.55
CA GLY A 201 -6.60 -3.50 7.87
C GLY A 201 -6.47 -4.44 9.05
N THR A 202 -5.26 -4.49 9.59
CA THR A 202 -4.94 -5.15 10.86
C THR A 202 -4.29 -4.15 11.78
N VAL A 203 -4.55 -4.27 13.08
CA VAL A 203 -3.91 -3.47 14.12
C VAL A 203 -3.57 -4.36 15.32
N ALA A 204 -2.44 -4.13 15.96
CA ALA A 204 -2.17 -4.63 17.30
C ALA A 204 -1.97 -3.41 18.20
N GLU A 205 -2.88 -3.22 19.15
CA GLU A 205 -2.74 -2.18 20.16
C GLU A 205 -1.65 -2.57 21.16
N ALA A 206 -0.93 -1.57 21.69
CA ALA A 206 -0.01 -1.80 22.81
C ALA A 206 -0.68 -1.49 24.14
N ASP A 207 -0.40 -2.33 25.14
CA ASP A 207 -0.55 -1.96 26.54
C ASP A 207 0.75 -1.32 27.07
N ALA A 208 0.87 -1.16 28.39
CA ALA A 208 2.05 -0.56 29.03
C ALA A 208 3.38 -1.31 28.76
N GLY A 209 3.35 -2.54 28.24
CA GLY A 209 4.51 -3.38 27.95
C GLY A 209 4.73 -3.73 26.48
N GLY A 210 3.81 -3.41 25.57
CA GLY A 210 3.91 -3.75 24.15
C GLY A 210 2.63 -4.40 23.62
N PRO A 211 2.67 -5.06 22.45
CA PRO A 211 1.49 -5.71 21.90
C PRO A 211 1.14 -6.94 22.73
N ARG A 212 -0.14 -7.29 22.76
CA ARG A 212 -0.58 -8.59 23.32
C ARG A 212 0.04 -9.73 22.52
N LEU A 213 0.61 -10.71 23.21
CA LEU A 213 1.22 -11.90 22.59
C LEU A 213 0.41 -13.17 22.85
N TYR A 214 0.50 -14.14 21.94
CA TYR A 214 -0.05 -15.49 22.08
C TYR A 214 0.99 -16.54 21.65
N PRO A 215 0.88 -17.80 22.11
CA PRO A 215 1.86 -18.83 21.77
C PRO A 215 1.61 -19.40 20.38
N SER A 216 2.67 -19.56 19.59
CA SER A 216 2.67 -20.19 18.25
C SER A 216 2.25 -21.66 18.25
N ARG A 217 2.24 -22.31 19.42
CA ARG A 217 1.85 -23.73 19.61
C ARG A 217 1.10 -23.91 20.94
N PRO A 218 0.14 -24.85 21.04
CA PRO A 218 -0.54 -25.15 22.29
C PRO A 218 0.44 -25.45 23.44
N GLY A 219 0.31 -24.74 24.56
CA GLY A 219 1.16 -24.89 25.74
C GLY A 219 2.56 -24.27 25.64
N GLY A 220 2.90 -23.60 24.54
CA GLY A 220 4.16 -22.87 24.36
C GLY A 220 4.20 -21.52 25.09
N ALA A 221 5.36 -20.86 25.02
CA ALA A 221 5.51 -19.47 25.50
C ALA A 221 4.88 -18.49 24.49
N PRO A 222 4.33 -17.33 24.94
CA PRO A 222 3.82 -16.31 24.02
C PRO A 222 4.94 -15.68 23.19
N ASP A 223 4.86 -15.83 21.87
CA ASP A 223 5.89 -15.42 20.90
C ASP A 223 5.32 -14.78 19.61
N MET A 224 3.99 -14.79 19.43
CA MET A 224 3.29 -14.23 18.27
C MET A 224 2.44 -13.02 18.65
N VAL A 225 2.39 -12.01 17.78
CA VAL A 225 1.59 -10.78 18.00
C VAL A 225 0.12 -11.04 17.73
N ALA A 226 -0.75 -10.75 18.69
CA ALA A 226 -2.19 -10.80 18.51
C ALA A 226 -2.67 -9.55 17.75
N PHE A 227 -3.18 -9.75 16.55
CA PHE A 227 -3.79 -8.69 15.73
C PHE A 227 -5.31 -8.73 15.82
N ASP A 228 -5.91 -7.54 15.86
CA ASP A 228 -7.34 -7.31 15.69
C ASP A 228 -7.60 -6.70 14.29
N GLY A 229 -8.86 -6.73 13.86
CA GLY A 229 -9.28 -6.10 12.61
C GLY A 229 -9.33 -4.58 12.76
N LEU A 230 -8.76 -3.87 11.78
CA LEU A 230 -8.88 -2.42 11.66
C LEU A 230 -10.00 -2.08 10.67
N LEU A 231 -10.93 -1.24 11.09
CA LEU A 231 -11.92 -0.60 10.23
C LEU A 231 -11.96 0.89 10.61
N ALA A 232 -11.77 1.79 9.65
CA ALA A 232 -11.93 3.21 9.87
C ALA A 232 -12.61 3.88 8.67
N VAL A 233 -13.40 4.91 8.95
CA VAL A 233 -14.04 5.75 7.93
C VAL A 233 -13.39 7.11 7.97
N LEU A 234 -12.86 7.56 6.84
CA LEU A 234 -12.17 8.83 6.69
C LEU A 234 -13.00 9.75 5.81
N ASP A 235 -13.03 11.03 6.15
CA ASP A 235 -13.50 12.06 5.25
C ASP A 235 -12.49 12.23 4.10
N ARG A 236 -12.93 12.13 2.84
CA ARG A 236 -12.04 12.17 1.68
C ARG A 236 -11.37 13.53 1.50
N ALA A 237 -12.03 14.62 1.92
CA ALA A 237 -11.56 15.99 1.70
C ALA A 237 -10.57 16.47 2.77
N SER A 238 -10.70 16.00 4.01
CA SER A 238 -9.87 16.40 5.14
C SER A 238 -8.94 15.29 5.64
N GLY A 239 -9.25 14.03 5.35
CA GLY A 239 -8.55 12.86 5.88
C GLY A 239 -8.88 12.54 7.34
N ALA A 240 -9.76 13.30 7.97
CA ALA A 240 -10.14 13.08 9.36
C ALA A 240 -11.00 11.83 9.51
N THR A 241 -10.78 11.08 10.58
CA THR A 241 -11.67 9.96 10.95
C THR A 241 -13.07 10.51 11.26
N ARG A 242 -14.09 9.88 10.70
CA ARG A 242 -15.52 10.17 10.93
C ARG A 242 -16.09 9.34 12.07
#